data_AF-A0A0T5XBK7-F1
#
_entry.id   AF-A0A0T5XBK7-F1
#
_cell.length_a   1.000
_cell.length_b   1.000
_cell.length_c   1.000
_cell.angle_alpha   90.00
_cell.angle_beta   90.00
_cell.angle_gamma   90.00
#
_symmetry.space_group_name_H-M   'P 1'
#
loop_
_entity.id
_entity.type
_entity.pdbx_description
1 polymer ?
#
loop_
_entity_poly.entity_id
_entity_poly.type
_entity_poly.pdbx_seq_one_letter_code
_entity_poly.pdbx_strand_id
1 'polypeptide(L)' 'MVAILLSLVFVGQNAAAAQEPKYGGVLRWRAVNDPPKLDPAMATDTSSSRNVYLMFDMLVDNDPDGKSIVPRLAES' A
#
# COMPACT_ATOMS: atom_id res chain seq x y z
N MET A 1 10.53 -2.87 -43.31
CA MET A 1 11.47 -2.52 -42.21
C MET A 1 10.97 -1.36 -41.36
N VAL A 2 10.47 -0.26 -41.94
CA VAL A 2 9.94 0.92 -41.22
C VAL A 2 8.71 0.61 -40.33
N ALA A 3 7.79 -0.25 -40.78
CA ALA A 3 6.58 -0.59 -40.02
C ALA A 3 6.87 -1.37 -38.72
N ILE A 4 7.91 -2.21 -38.70
CA ILE A 4 8.34 -2.99 -37.52
C ILE A 4 9.03 -2.07 -36.49
N LEU A 5 9.75 -1.06 -36.97
CA LEU A 5 10.36 -0.04 -36.12
C LEU A 5 9.30 0.84 -35.45
N LEU A 6 8.21 1.19 -36.14
CA LEU A 6 7.11 1.94 -35.55
C LEU A 6 6.35 1.15 -34.47
N SER A 7 6.12 -0.15 -34.65
CA SER A 7 5.43 -0.97 -33.64
C SER A 7 6.26 -1.19 -32.37
N LEU A 8 7.59 -1.24 -32.46
CA LEU A 8 8.48 -1.32 -31.28
C LEU A 8 8.43 -0.07 -30.40
N VAL A 9 8.21 1.12 -30.98
CA VAL A 9 8.11 2.39 -30.24
C VAL A 9 6.83 2.45 -29.40
N PHE A 10 5.71 1.89 -29.90
CA PHE A 10 4.44 1.86 -29.16
C PHE A 10 4.42 0.83 -28.01
N VAL A 11 5.19 -0.26 -28.12
CA VAL A 11 5.28 -1.27 -27.05
C VAL A 11 6.07 -0.74 -25.84
N GLY A 12 7.07 0.13 -26.06
CA GLY A 12 7.90 0.69 -25.00
C GLY A 12 7.22 1.75 -24.11
N GLN A 13 6.11 2.35 -24.57
CA GLN A 13 5.42 3.42 -23.83
C GLN A 13 4.44 2.92 -22.76
N ASN A 14 4.16 1.61 -22.70
CA ASN A 14 3.28 1.01 -21.69
C ASN A 14 4.02 0.54 -20.44
N ALA A 15 5.34 0.76 -20.36
CA ALA A 15 6.03 0.68 -19.08
C ALA A 15 5.56 1.87 -18.23
N ALA A 16 4.56 1.64 -17.39
CA ALA A 16 4.15 2.58 -16.36
C ALA A 16 5.42 3.00 -15.59
N ALA A 17 5.93 4.19 -15.86
CA ALA A 17 7.09 4.72 -15.18
C ALA A 17 6.74 4.74 -13.68
N ALA A 18 7.44 3.94 -12.88
CA ALA A 18 7.27 3.94 -11.44
C ALA A 18 7.49 5.38 -10.96
N GLN A 19 6.42 6.02 -10.48
CA GLN A 19 6.52 7.37 -9.96
C GLN A 19 7.47 7.36 -8.77
N GLU A 20 8.42 8.28 -8.78
CA GLU A 20 9.34 8.43 -7.66
C GLU A 20 8.54 8.75 -6.37
N PRO A 21 8.82 8.06 -5.25
CA PRO A 21 8.09 8.30 -4.02
C PRO A 21 8.24 9.75 -3.55
N LYS A 22 7.12 10.41 -3.23
CA LYS A 22 7.12 11.74 -2.63
C LYS A 22 7.05 11.62 -1.12
N TYR A 23 8.08 12.10 -0.44
CA TYR A 23 8.17 12.09 1.02
C TYR A 23 7.73 13.43 1.62
N GLY A 24 7.15 13.37 2.82
CA GLY A 24 6.76 14.54 3.60
C GLY A 24 5.34 15.05 3.32
N GLY A 25 4.88 15.95 4.19
CA GLY A 25 3.52 16.50 4.19
C GLY A 25 2.71 16.08 5.42
N VAL A 26 1.47 16.58 5.51
CA VAL A 26 0.53 16.23 6.59
C VAL A 26 -0.73 15.63 5.98
N LEU A 27 -0.97 14.35 6.25
CA LEU A 27 -2.23 13.70 5.90
C LEU A 27 -3.32 14.09 6.92
N ARG A 28 -4.30 14.89 6.48
CA ARG A 28 -5.52 15.16 7.25
C ARG A 28 -6.63 14.22 6.77
N TRP A 29 -7.09 13.34 7.65
CA TRP A 29 -8.11 12.34 7.34
C TRP A 29 -9.33 12.48 8.24
N ARG A 30 -10.54 12.31 7.70
CA ARG A 30 -11.78 12.29 8.49
C ARG A 30 -12.10 10.86 8.92
N ALA A 31 -12.11 10.60 10.22
CA ALA A 31 -12.71 9.40 10.78
C ALA A 31 -14.23 9.57 10.92
N VAL A 32 -15.00 8.49 10.73
CA VAL A 32 -16.46 8.52 10.87
C VAL A 32 -16.86 8.63 12.35
N ASN A 33 -16.09 7.98 13.21
CA ASN A 33 -16.24 7.92 14.66
C ASN A 33 -14.84 7.75 15.29
N ASP A 34 -14.75 8.00 16.58
CA ASP A 34 -13.55 7.67 17.35
C ASP A 34 -13.34 6.14 17.38
N PRO A 35 -12.08 5.66 17.27
CA PRO A 35 -11.78 4.24 17.39
C PRO A 35 -12.04 3.77 18.83
N PRO A 36 -12.86 2.73 19.04
CA PRO A 36 -13.18 2.27 20.40
C PRO A 36 -12.01 1.58 21.11
N LYS A 37 -11.03 1.03 20.38
CA LYS A 37 -9.86 0.33 20.92
C LYS A 37 -8.59 0.69 20.14
N LEU A 38 -7.46 0.82 20.85
CA LEU A 38 -6.13 1.01 20.27
C LEU A 38 -5.14 -0.09 20.67
N ASP A 39 -5.53 -0.95 21.61
CA ASP A 39 -4.80 -2.18 21.87
C ASP A 39 -5.08 -3.15 20.70
N PRO A 40 -4.04 -3.57 19.93
CA PRO A 40 -4.21 -4.47 18.80
C PRO A 40 -4.91 -5.78 19.17
N ALA A 41 -4.72 -6.28 20.39
CA ALA A 41 -5.35 -7.52 20.86
C ALA A 41 -6.86 -7.38 21.09
N MET A 42 -7.35 -6.14 21.21
CA MET A 42 -8.75 -5.82 21.51
C MET A 42 -9.49 -5.17 20.33
N ALA A 43 -8.79 -4.84 19.23
CA ALA A 43 -9.37 -4.18 18.07
C ALA A 43 -10.10 -5.18 17.15
N THR A 44 -11.43 -5.11 17.12
CA THR A 44 -12.28 -6.01 16.31
C THR A 44 -13.10 -5.29 15.24
N ASP A 45 -12.93 -3.97 15.11
CA ASP A 45 -13.62 -3.12 14.13
C ASP A 45 -12.62 -2.37 13.24
N THR A 46 -13.09 -1.94 12.08
CA THR A 46 -12.24 -1.31 11.05
C THR A 46 -11.71 0.06 11.45
N SER A 47 -12.43 0.81 12.29
CA SER A 47 -11.98 2.14 12.74
C SER A 47 -10.80 2.02 13.71
N SER A 48 -10.84 1.03 14.60
CA SER A 48 -9.71 0.66 15.47
C SER A 48 -8.53 0.12 14.66
N SER A 49 -8.75 -0.90 13.81
CA SER A 49 -7.68 -1.55 13.06
C SER A 49 -6.90 -0.59 12.16
N ARG A 50 -7.57 0.39 11.52
CA ARG A 50 -6.89 1.39 10.68
C ARG A 50 -5.86 2.21 11.45
N ASN A 51 -6.15 2.58 12.69
CA ASN A 51 -5.23 3.34 13.53
C ASN A 51 -4.11 2.45 14.05
N VAL A 52 -4.44 1.23 14.47
CA VAL A 52 -3.47 0.21 14.93
C VAL A 52 -2.41 -0.05 13.86
N TYR A 53 -2.79 -0.23 12.59
CA TYR A 53 -1.84 -0.49 11.50
C TYR A 53 -0.92 0.69 11.13
N LEU A 54 -1.20 1.89 11.64
CA LEU A 54 -0.30 3.05 11.50
C LEU A 54 0.71 3.14 12.65
N MET A 55 0.49 2.43 13.76
CA MET A 55 1.28 2.52 15.00
C MET A 55 2.11 1.27 15.26
N PHE A 56 1.63 0.10 14.82
CA PHE A 56 2.25 -1.20 15.09
C PHE A 56 2.56 -1.93 13.79
N ASP A 57 3.70 -2.60 13.75
CA ASP A 57 4.05 -3.51 12.68
C ASP A 57 3.61 -4.95 12.99
N MET A 58 3.30 -5.70 11.93
CA MET A 58 2.91 -7.10 11.98
C MET A 58 4.04 -8.00 11.48
N LEU A 59 3.97 -9.31 11.76
CA LEU A 59 4.93 -10.28 11.19
C LEU A 59 4.89 -10.28 9.66
N VAL A 60 3.68 -10.21 9.11
CA VAL A 60 3.40 -10.19 7.69
C VAL A 60 2.37 -9.11 7.39
N ASP A 61 2.27 -8.71 6.13
CA ASP A 61 1.28 -7.76 5.64
C ASP A 61 0.64 -8.24 4.35
N ASN A 62 -0.42 -7.57 3.91
CA ASN A 62 -0.99 -7.76 2.58
C ASN A 62 -0.13 -6.98 1.57
N ASP A 63 0.11 -7.56 0.40
CA ASP A 63 0.65 -6.82 -0.73
C ASP A 63 -0.25 -5.59 -1.05
N PRO A 64 0.28 -4.47 -1.59
CA PRO A 64 -0.53 -3.29 -1.89
C PRO A 64 -1.74 -3.56 -2.79
N ASP A 65 -1.70 -4.63 -3.60
CA ASP A 65 -2.83 -5.05 -4.44
C ASP A 65 -3.80 -6.02 -3.74
N GLY A 66 -3.49 -6.45 -2.52
CA GLY A 66 -4.26 -7.35 -1.67
C GLY A 66 -4.28 -8.80 -2.13
N LYS A 67 -3.42 -9.21 -3.08
CA LYS A 67 -3.47 -10.56 -3.67
C LYS A 67 -2.53 -11.57 -3.03
N SER A 68 -1.57 -11.11 -2.23
CA SER A 68 -0.62 -11.99 -1.56
C SER A 68 -0.27 -11.47 -0.17
N ILE A 69 0.30 -12.35 0.65
CA ILE A 69 0.85 -12.02 1.95
C ILE A 69 2.37 -11.89 1.80
N VAL A 70 2.92 -10.78 2.28
CA VAL A 70 4.35 -10.46 2.17
C VAL A 70 4.98 -10.36 3.57
N PRO A 71 6.24 -10.78 3.74
CA PRO A 71 6.95 -10.60 5.01
C PRO A 71 7.08 -9.12 5.40
N ARG A 72 7.02 -8.83 6.69
CA ARG A 72 7.25 -7.50 7.27
C ARG A 72 8.27 -7.57 8.40
N LEU A 73 7.85 -7.81 9.64
CA LEU A 73 8.81 -8.10 10.72
C LEU A 73 9.40 -9.51 10.60
N ALA A 74 8.68 -10.44 9.97
CA ALA A 74 9.22 -11.76 9.67
C ALA A 74 10.25 -11.68 8.53
N GLU A 75 11.30 -12.50 8.63
CA GLU A 75 12.37 -12.53 7.62
C GLU A 75 12.00 -13.39 6.40
N SER A 76 11.11 -14.38 6.58
CA SER A 76 10.68 -15.33 5.54
C SER A 76 9.33 -15.96 5.86
#